data_AF-A0A821EE28-F1
#
_entry.id   AF-A0A821EE28-F1
#
_cell.length_a   1.000
_cell.length_b   1.000
_cell.length_c   1.000
_cell.angle_alpha   90.00
_cell.angle_beta   90.00
_cell.angle_gamma   90.00
#
_symmetry.space_group_name_H-M   'P 1'
#
loop_
_entity.id
_entity.type
_entity.pdbx_description
1 polymer ?
#
loop_
_entity_poly.entity_id
_entity_poly.type
_entity_poly.pdbx_seq_one_letter_code
_entity_poly.pdbx_strand_id
1 'polypeptide(L)'
;MDNFADKNSNQIDIDSTLAQQFDLIQLNKKNDLIPASIFDHLLEQYRDEEEKNCSIIVNHIVSTLKAKSRRYINEKWSAMPNPKDYFSMNISSSAIDVLLELQTTFANLSINLLKNVSNEIRARVIKQFDEYLFNRIINDYTFNEGGAAQFLFDMNRGWSRIVNDHFSQLFNKCRESALLLTMPIGSALLLVDALQQDLSLASLTDSSSKDPIVSSPLPSALHEMGIHNLSEFEADQVLQRRRDLTNC
;
A
#
# COMPACT_ATOMS: atom_id res chain seq x y z
N MET A 1 2.83 -57.44 -39.10
CA MET A 1 1.42 -57.72 -39.42
C MET A 1 0.63 -57.50 -38.14
N ASP A 2 0.54 -56.25 -37.71
CA ASP A 2 -0.43 -55.23 -38.19
C ASP A 2 -1.78 -55.45 -37.49
N ASN A 3 -2.13 -54.62 -36.51
CA ASN A 3 -2.98 -53.44 -36.72
C ASN A 3 -3.56 -52.89 -35.41
N PHE A 4 -3.39 -51.57 -35.25
CA PHE A 4 -4.37 -50.54 -34.82
C PHE A 4 -5.17 -50.80 -33.53
N ALA A 5 -4.88 -50.10 -32.43
CA ALA A 5 -5.23 -48.69 -32.15
C ALA A 5 -6.73 -48.44 -31.97
N ASP A 6 -7.21 -48.61 -30.73
CA ASP A 6 -8.43 -47.96 -30.26
C ASP A 6 -8.05 -46.79 -29.33
N LYS A 7 -7.89 -45.61 -29.96
CA LYS A 7 -8.03 -44.32 -29.28
C LYS A 7 -9.53 -44.03 -29.23
N ASN A 8 -10.16 -44.27 -28.09
CA ASN A 8 -11.53 -43.81 -27.90
C ASN A 8 -11.52 -42.34 -27.49
N SER A 9 -12.01 -41.52 -28.40
CA SER A 9 -12.10 -40.07 -28.41
C SER A 9 -12.91 -39.51 -27.24
N ASN A 10 -12.25 -38.86 -26.29
CA ASN A 10 -12.88 -37.79 -25.49
C ASN A 10 -12.90 -36.52 -26.33
N GLN A 11 -13.74 -36.49 -27.37
CA GLN A 11 -14.08 -35.24 -28.05
C GLN A 11 -15.13 -34.56 -27.17
N ILE A 12 -14.67 -33.66 -26.31
CA ILE A 12 -15.55 -32.75 -25.56
C ILE A 12 -16.31 -31.93 -26.61
N ASP A 13 -17.63 -32.08 -26.64
CA ASP A 13 -18.51 -31.34 -27.54
C ASP A 13 -18.58 -29.88 -27.08
N ILE A 14 -17.68 -29.07 -27.64
CA ILE A 14 -17.48 -27.65 -27.31
C ILE A 14 -18.74 -26.83 -27.58
N ASP A 15 -19.56 -27.24 -28.56
CA ASP A 15 -20.80 -26.53 -28.91
C ASP A 15 -21.89 -26.73 -27.84
N SER A 16 -21.94 -27.91 -27.21
CA SER A 16 -22.84 -28.15 -26.07
C SER A 16 -22.44 -27.36 -24.81
N THR A 17 -21.13 -27.13 -24.63
CA THR A 17 -20.59 -26.41 -23.46
C THR A 17 -20.77 -24.90 -23.61
N LEU A 18 -20.62 -24.38 -24.82
CA LEU A 18 -20.89 -22.97 -25.14
C LEU A 18 -22.39 -22.65 -25.07
N ALA A 19 -23.26 -23.55 -25.54
CA ALA A 19 -24.71 -23.38 -25.40
C ALA A 19 -25.14 -23.33 -23.92
N GLN A 20 -24.57 -24.19 -23.07
CA GLN A 20 -24.81 -24.17 -21.62
C GLN A 20 -24.25 -22.91 -20.93
N GLN A 21 -23.09 -22.40 -21.36
CA GLN A 21 -22.55 -21.13 -20.86
C GLN A 21 -23.40 -19.93 -21.28
N PHE A 22 -23.93 -19.91 -22.50
CA PHE A 22 -24.83 -18.86 -22.96
C PHE A 22 -26.15 -18.87 -22.18
N ASP A 23 -26.73 -20.03 -21.89
CA ASP A 23 -27.93 -20.12 -21.05
C ASP A 23 -27.70 -19.68 -19.60
N LEU A 24 -26.52 -19.97 -19.01
CA LEU A 24 -26.15 -19.49 -17.68
C LEU A 24 -25.96 -17.97 -17.63
N ILE A 25 -25.40 -17.36 -18.68
CA ILE A 25 -25.25 -15.90 -18.79
C ILE A 25 -26.62 -15.22 -18.99
N GLN A 26 -27.54 -15.84 -19.73
CA GLN A 26 -28.91 -15.33 -19.91
C GLN A 26 -29.77 -15.50 -18.66
N LEU A 27 -29.59 -16.58 -17.90
CA LEU A 27 -30.20 -16.76 -16.57
C LEU A 27 -29.72 -15.69 -15.58
N ASN A 28 -28.44 -15.30 -15.64
CA ASN A 28 -27.90 -14.26 -14.76
C ASN A 28 -28.39 -12.85 -15.16
N LYS A 29 -28.61 -12.58 -16.45
CA LYS A 29 -29.27 -11.35 -16.93
C LYS A 29 -30.77 -11.30 -16.63
N LYS A 30 -31.42 -12.43 -16.36
CA LYS A 30 -32.85 -12.50 -15.99
C LYS A 30 -33.08 -12.40 -14.48
N ASN A 31 -32.01 -12.42 -13.68
CA ASN A 31 -32.08 -12.16 -12.23
C ASN A 31 -32.23 -10.66 -11.89
N ASP A 32 -32.18 -9.76 -12.88
CA ASP A 32 -32.55 -8.34 -12.72
C ASP A 32 -34.07 -8.12 -12.54
N LEU A 33 -34.85 -9.21 -12.39
CA LEU A 33 -36.31 -9.20 -12.19
C LEU A 33 -36.74 -10.01 -10.95
N ILE A 34 -35.85 -10.25 -10.00
CA ILE A 34 -36.29 -10.69 -8.67
C ILE A 34 -36.82 -9.43 -7.96
N PRO A 35 -38.12 -9.35 -7.61
CA PRO A 35 -38.58 -8.26 -6.78
C PRO A 35 -37.74 -8.28 -5.50
N ALA A 36 -37.11 -7.14 -5.18
CA ALA A 36 -36.26 -6.99 -4.01
C ALA A 36 -36.87 -7.76 -2.83
N SER A 37 -36.12 -8.72 -2.32
CA SER A 37 -36.54 -9.56 -1.21
C SER A 37 -36.98 -8.66 -0.06
N ILE A 38 -38.02 -9.05 0.68
CA ILE A 38 -38.43 -8.35 1.90
C ILE A 38 -37.29 -8.24 2.93
N PHE A 39 -36.26 -9.08 2.77
CA PHE A 39 -35.04 -9.06 3.59
C PHE A 39 -33.96 -8.14 3.05
N ASP A 40 -34.06 -7.61 1.83
CA ASP A 40 -33.00 -6.78 1.24
C ASP A 40 -32.76 -5.52 2.05
N HIS A 41 -33.83 -4.87 2.53
CA HIS A 41 -33.70 -3.71 3.41
C HIS A 41 -33.04 -4.08 4.75
N LEU A 42 -33.36 -5.25 5.31
CA LEU A 42 -32.73 -5.72 6.56
C LEU A 42 -31.24 -6.08 6.34
N LEU A 43 -30.91 -6.65 5.18
CA LEU A 43 -29.54 -6.98 4.80
C LEU A 43 -28.72 -5.70 4.56
N GLU A 44 -29.31 -4.68 3.95
CA GLU A 44 -28.70 -3.36 3.79
C GLU A 44 -28.43 -2.72 5.16
N GLN A 45 -29.42 -2.69 6.06
CA GLN A 45 -29.25 -2.21 7.43
C GLN A 45 -28.16 -2.98 8.20
N TYR A 46 -28.09 -4.30 8.04
CA TYR A 46 -27.04 -5.11 8.65
C TYR A 46 -25.66 -4.74 8.12
N ARG A 47 -25.51 -4.55 6.81
CA ARG A 47 -24.24 -4.14 6.19
C ARG A 47 -23.80 -2.75 6.64
N ASP A 48 -24.74 -1.81 6.77
CA ASP A 48 -24.45 -0.48 7.27
C ASP A 48 -23.96 -0.50 8.72
N GLU A 49 -24.61 -1.29 9.59
CA GLU A 49 -24.15 -1.47 10.97
C GLU A 49 -22.83 -2.24 11.06
N GLU A 50 -22.61 -3.24 10.19
CA GLU A 50 -21.32 -3.94 10.09
C GLU A 50 -20.18 -2.97 9.72
N GLU A 51 -20.39 -2.15 8.69
CA GLU A 51 -19.42 -1.16 8.22
C GLU A 51 -19.12 -0.10 9.30
N LYS A 52 -20.16 0.38 9.97
CA LYS A 52 -20.04 1.31 11.10
C LYS A 52 -19.25 0.71 12.26
N ASN A 53 -19.56 -0.54 12.63
CA ASN A 53 -18.83 -1.24 13.70
C ASN A 53 -17.37 -1.48 13.33
N CYS A 54 -17.09 -1.89 12.08
CA CYS A 54 -15.73 -2.01 11.57
C CYS A 54 -14.99 -0.68 11.65
N SER A 55 -15.61 0.42 11.22
CA SER A 55 -15.04 1.76 11.28
C SER A 55 -14.73 2.21 12.72
N ILE A 56 -15.62 1.92 13.69
CA ILE A 56 -15.38 2.21 15.10
C ILE A 56 -14.14 1.47 15.62
N ILE A 57 -14.02 0.17 15.32
CA ILE A 57 -12.88 -0.66 15.74
C ILE A 57 -11.59 -0.15 15.11
N VAL A 58 -11.59 0.12 13.79
CA VAL A 58 -10.43 0.66 13.07
C VAL A 58 -9.99 1.99 13.67
N ASN A 59 -10.92 2.93 13.88
CA ASN A 59 -10.61 4.25 14.43
C ASN A 59 -10.02 4.16 15.84
N HIS A 60 -10.57 3.28 16.68
CA HIS A 60 -10.04 3.04 18.02
C HIS A 60 -8.59 2.52 17.98
N ILE A 61 -8.35 1.48 17.18
CA ILE A 61 -7.01 0.89 17.02
C ILE A 61 -6.02 1.94 16.50
N VAL A 62 -6.38 2.65 15.42
CA VAL A 62 -5.52 3.68 14.82
C VAL A 62 -5.21 4.79 15.83
N SER A 63 -6.20 5.23 16.62
CA SER A 63 -5.98 6.22 17.68
C SER A 63 -4.96 5.73 18.73
N THR A 64 -5.06 4.47 19.13
CA THR A 64 -4.10 3.85 20.07
C THR A 64 -2.70 3.79 19.46
N LEU A 65 -2.56 3.35 18.20
CA LEU A 65 -1.27 3.31 17.49
C LEU A 65 -0.65 4.71 17.36
N LYS A 66 -1.45 5.73 17.02
CA LYS A 66 -1.02 7.14 16.97
C LYS A 66 -0.48 7.63 18.31
N ALA A 67 -1.10 7.23 19.42
CA ALA A 67 -0.63 7.59 20.75
C ALA A 67 0.70 6.91 21.10
N LYS A 68 0.84 5.62 20.77
CA LYS A 68 2.04 4.83 21.02
C LYS A 68 3.22 5.22 20.13
N SER A 69 2.98 5.70 18.91
CA SER A 69 4.03 6.09 17.97
C SER A 69 4.62 7.48 18.19
N ARG A 70 4.13 8.25 19.18
CA ARG A 70 4.62 9.62 19.42
C ARG A 70 6.13 9.71 19.59
N ARG A 71 6.75 8.77 20.30
CA ARG A 71 8.21 8.76 20.49
C ARG A 71 8.95 8.49 19.18
N TYR A 72 8.47 7.50 18.42
CA TYR A 72 9.02 7.13 17.12
C TYR A 72 8.94 8.28 16.11
N ILE A 73 7.81 8.98 16.05
CA ILE A 73 7.62 10.11 15.15
C ILE A 73 8.62 11.23 15.44
N ASN A 74 8.84 11.52 16.72
CA ASN A 74 9.71 12.61 17.17
C ASN A 74 11.20 12.21 17.24
N GLU A 75 11.60 11.12 16.60
CA GLU A 75 13.01 10.77 16.46
C GLU A 75 13.78 11.88 15.74
N LYS A 76 15.07 11.98 16.07
CA LYS A 76 15.95 12.99 15.45
C LYS A 76 16.47 12.51 14.10
N TRP A 77 15.57 12.21 13.17
CA TRP A 77 15.87 11.67 11.82
C TRP A 77 17.00 12.40 11.10
N SER A 78 17.04 13.72 11.26
CA SER A 78 18.02 14.55 10.60
C SER A 78 19.41 14.49 11.27
N ALA A 79 19.49 14.12 12.54
CA ALA A 79 20.72 14.09 13.34
C ALA A 79 21.15 12.68 13.74
N MET A 80 20.64 11.64 13.07
CA MET A 80 21.06 10.27 13.35
C MET A 80 22.51 10.03 12.86
N PRO A 81 23.31 9.22 13.58
CA PRO A 81 24.65 8.83 13.16
C PRO A 81 24.70 8.18 11.78
N ASN A 82 25.86 8.23 11.10
CA ASN A 82 25.99 7.61 9.78
C ASN A 82 25.88 6.08 9.92
N PRO A 83 25.25 5.35 8.97
CA PRO A 83 25.15 3.90 9.04
C PRO A 83 26.52 3.21 9.14
N LYS A 84 27.57 3.82 8.60
CA LYS A 84 28.96 3.33 8.66
C LYS A 84 29.57 3.39 10.06
N ASP A 85 29.00 4.19 10.96
CA ASP A 85 29.46 4.32 12.35
C ASP A 85 28.87 3.21 13.25
N TYR A 86 27.90 2.42 12.75
CA TYR A 86 27.28 1.33 13.49
C TYR A 86 27.99 -0.01 13.23
N PHE A 87 28.21 -0.77 14.31
CA PHE A 87 28.59 -2.18 14.21
C PHE A 87 27.45 -3.04 13.63
N SER A 88 26.21 -2.74 14.03
CA SER A 88 24.98 -3.32 13.48
C SER A 88 23.79 -2.38 13.69
N MET A 89 22.90 -2.31 12.70
CA MET A 89 21.62 -1.60 12.84
C MET A 89 20.63 -2.45 13.65
N ASN A 90 19.85 -1.78 14.49
CA ASN A 90 18.78 -2.38 15.28
C ASN A 90 17.49 -1.60 15.06
N ILE A 91 16.34 -2.20 15.40
CA ILE A 91 15.07 -1.49 15.36
C ILE A 91 15.14 -0.32 16.36
N SER A 92 14.67 0.85 15.95
CA SER A 92 14.57 2.03 16.82
C SER A 92 13.81 1.66 18.10
N SER A 93 14.42 1.89 19.27
CA SER A 93 13.80 1.54 20.55
C SER A 93 12.46 2.26 20.76
N SER A 94 12.32 3.46 20.21
CA SER A 94 11.09 4.25 20.19
C SER A 94 9.96 3.64 19.35
N ALA A 95 10.28 2.75 18.40
CA ALA A 95 9.30 2.04 17.58
C ALA A 95 8.72 0.80 18.29
N ILE A 96 9.43 0.25 19.28
CA ILE A 96 9.08 -1.04 19.90
C ILE A 96 7.66 -1.01 20.48
N ASP A 97 7.29 0.07 21.17
CA ASP A 97 5.98 0.19 21.82
C ASP A 97 4.82 0.08 20.83
N VAL A 98 4.93 0.71 19.66
CA VAL A 98 3.89 0.67 18.63
C VAL A 98 3.92 -0.63 17.83
N LEU A 99 5.09 -1.20 17.60
CA LEU A 99 5.27 -2.50 16.96
C LEU A 99 4.61 -3.61 17.79
N LEU A 100 4.82 -3.61 19.11
CA LEU A 100 4.20 -4.56 20.02
C LEU A 100 2.68 -4.36 20.08
N GLU A 101 2.21 -3.12 20.18
CA GLU A 101 0.77 -2.81 20.15
C GLU A 101 0.09 -3.34 18.88
N LEU A 102 0.72 -3.14 17.72
CA LEU A 102 0.21 -3.63 16.44
C LEU A 102 0.14 -5.17 16.43
N GLN A 103 1.20 -5.83 16.88
CA GLN A 103 1.26 -7.29 16.96
C GLN A 103 0.17 -7.85 17.87
N THR A 104 0.03 -7.30 19.08
CA THR A 104 -1.00 -7.72 20.05
C THR A 104 -2.41 -7.48 19.51
N THR A 105 -2.65 -6.30 18.93
CA THR A 105 -3.95 -5.97 18.33
C THR A 105 -4.31 -6.95 17.22
N PHE A 106 -3.36 -7.25 16.33
CA PHE A 106 -3.63 -8.18 15.24
C PHE A 106 -3.88 -9.58 15.76
N ALA A 107 -3.08 -10.09 16.70
CA ALA A 107 -3.35 -11.37 17.33
C ALA A 107 -4.77 -11.44 17.93
N ASN A 108 -5.18 -10.39 18.65
CA ASN A 108 -6.52 -10.29 19.24
C ASN A 108 -7.63 -10.29 18.18
N LEU A 109 -7.49 -9.55 17.08
CA LEU A 109 -8.43 -9.59 15.96
C LEU A 109 -8.51 -10.98 15.32
N SER A 110 -7.41 -11.74 15.31
CA SER A 110 -7.38 -13.09 14.74
C SER A 110 -8.13 -14.11 15.59
N ILE A 111 -8.10 -13.93 16.91
CA ILE A 111 -8.69 -14.84 17.88
C ILE A 111 -10.21 -14.60 17.98
N ASN A 112 -10.63 -13.34 17.93
CA ASN A 112 -12.00 -12.95 18.27
C ASN A 112 -12.93 -12.76 17.06
N LEU A 113 -12.41 -12.68 15.84
CA LEU A 113 -13.20 -12.39 14.64
C LEU A 113 -13.00 -13.45 13.55
N LEU A 114 -14.00 -13.58 12.69
CA LEU A 114 -13.88 -14.36 11.45
C LEU A 114 -12.72 -13.82 10.60
N LYS A 115 -12.01 -14.72 9.91
CA LYS A 115 -10.81 -14.39 9.11
C LYS A 115 -11.03 -13.20 8.17
N ASN A 116 -12.17 -13.17 7.49
CA ASN A 116 -12.53 -12.18 6.48
C ASN A 116 -12.62 -10.78 7.12
N VAL A 117 -13.38 -10.67 8.22
CA VAL A 117 -13.59 -9.42 8.98
C VAL A 117 -12.28 -8.97 9.62
N SER A 118 -11.54 -9.90 10.23
CA SER A 118 -10.23 -9.64 10.82
C SER A 118 -9.25 -9.07 9.78
N ASN A 119 -9.21 -9.65 8.58
CA ASN A 119 -8.35 -9.20 7.51
C ASN A 119 -8.74 -7.81 6.98
N GLU A 120 -10.03 -7.55 6.83
CA GLU A 120 -10.54 -6.25 6.40
C GLU A 120 -10.17 -5.15 7.41
N ILE A 121 -10.43 -5.38 8.70
CA ILE A 121 -10.08 -4.42 9.76
C ILE A 121 -8.58 -4.16 9.77
N ARG A 122 -7.75 -5.20 9.69
CA ARG A 122 -6.29 -5.05 9.64
C ARG A 122 -5.85 -4.22 8.44
N ALA A 123 -6.35 -4.52 7.25
CA ALA A 123 -5.99 -3.79 6.03
C ALA A 123 -6.31 -2.29 6.16
N ARG A 124 -7.48 -1.97 6.70
CA ARG A 124 -7.89 -0.57 6.96
C ARG A 124 -7.01 0.10 8.03
N VAL A 125 -6.69 -0.59 9.13
CA VAL A 125 -5.77 -0.09 10.17
C VAL A 125 -4.40 0.22 9.56
N ILE A 126 -3.85 -0.70 8.78
CA ILE A 126 -2.53 -0.54 8.12
C ILE A 126 -2.57 0.67 7.20
N LYS A 127 -3.57 0.75 6.31
CA LYS A 127 -3.68 1.85 5.35
C LYS A 127 -3.77 3.21 6.04
N GLN A 128 -4.64 3.34 7.04
CA GLN A 128 -4.80 4.61 7.77
C GLN A 128 -3.56 4.98 8.58
N PHE A 129 -2.88 3.99 9.15
CA PHE A 129 -1.71 4.23 9.98
C PHE A 129 -0.45 4.49 9.14
N ASP A 130 -0.31 3.85 7.97
CA ASP A 130 0.73 4.16 6.97
C ASP A 130 0.61 5.60 6.48
N GLU A 131 -0.59 6.02 6.08
CA GLU A 131 -0.86 7.40 5.70
C GLU A 131 -0.52 8.38 6.83
N TYR A 132 -0.86 8.02 8.07
CA TYR A 132 -0.50 8.84 9.22
C TYR A 132 1.02 8.94 9.43
N LEU A 133 1.76 7.82 9.39
CA LEU A 133 3.22 7.84 9.53
C LEU A 133 3.88 8.61 8.39
N PHE A 134 3.42 8.43 7.15
CA PHE A 134 3.88 9.19 6.00
C PHE A 134 3.75 10.70 6.26
N ASN A 135 2.55 11.15 6.64
CA ASN A 135 2.32 12.57 6.93
C ASN A 135 3.12 13.08 8.13
N ARG A 136 3.30 12.29 9.18
CA ARG A 136 3.94 12.74 10.42
C ARG A 136 5.45 12.59 10.46
N ILE A 137 6.03 11.75 9.62
CA ILE A 137 7.47 11.49 9.60
C ILE A 137 8.07 12.04 8.31
N ILE A 138 7.51 11.69 7.15
CA ILE A 138 8.05 12.11 5.87
C ILE A 138 7.75 13.60 5.63
N ASN A 139 6.50 14.04 5.79
CA ASN A 139 6.15 15.44 5.47
C ASN A 139 6.59 16.45 6.56
N ASP A 140 6.89 16.01 7.78
CA ASP A 140 7.24 16.91 8.89
C ASP A 140 8.76 17.02 9.12
N TYR A 141 9.57 16.08 8.62
CA TYR A 141 11.00 16.00 8.94
C TYR A 141 11.90 15.92 7.70
N THR A 142 13.13 16.39 7.87
CA THR A 142 14.24 16.14 6.93
C THR A 142 15.08 14.95 7.39
N PHE A 143 15.75 14.29 6.46
CA PHE A 143 16.58 13.12 6.71
C PHE A 143 18.02 13.38 6.30
N ASN A 144 18.97 12.95 7.13
CA ASN A 144 20.33 12.69 6.67
C ASN A 144 20.45 11.20 6.27
N GLU A 145 21.61 10.80 5.75
CA GLU A 145 21.88 9.41 5.33
C GLU A 145 21.57 8.41 6.46
N GLY A 146 21.97 8.74 7.70
CA GLY A 146 21.69 7.95 8.90
C GLY A 146 20.22 7.72 9.17
N GLY A 147 19.44 8.80 9.22
CA GLY A 147 18.01 8.72 9.50
C GLY A 147 17.23 8.02 8.41
N ALA A 148 17.57 8.27 7.15
CA ALA A 148 16.96 7.59 6.01
C ALA A 148 17.20 6.07 6.09
N ALA A 149 18.45 5.67 6.36
CA ALA A 149 18.80 4.26 6.51
C ALA A 149 18.13 3.61 7.72
N GLN A 150 18.06 4.29 8.86
CA GLN A 150 17.38 3.79 10.06
C GLN A 150 15.87 3.63 9.83
N PHE A 151 15.24 4.60 9.17
CA PHE A 151 13.82 4.53 8.81
C PHE A 151 13.55 3.33 7.88
N LEU A 152 14.38 3.14 6.84
CA LEU A 152 14.29 1.98 5.96
C LEU A 152 14.48 0.65 6.73
N PHE A 153 15.45 0.62 7.66
CA PHE A 153 15.70 -0.56 8.48
C PHE A 153 14.47 -0.91 9.34
N ASP A 154 13.87 0.08 9.99
CA ASP A 154 12.67 -0.12 10.80
C ASP A 154 11.50 -0.62 9.95
N MET A 155 11.25 -0.02 8.78
CA MET A 155 10.22 -0.47 7.82
C MET A 155 10.43 -1.94 7.41
N ASN A 156 11.68 -2.31 7.08
CA ASN A 156 12.01 -3.63 6.58
C ASN A 156 12.18 -4.72 7.65
N ARG A 157 12.48 -4.37 8.90
CA ARG A 157 12.78 -5.35 9.96
C ARG A 157 11.78 -5.33 11.11
N GLY A 158 11.20 -4.18 11.43
CA GLY A 158 10.15 -4.07 12.43
C GLY A 158 8.78 -4.36 11.83
N TRP A 159 8.34 -3.47 10.95
CA TRP A 159 6.96 -3.45 10.48
C TRP A 159 6.62 -4.65 9.58
N SER A 160 7.51 -5.03 8.66
CA SER A 160 7.32 -6.20 7.80
C SER A 160 7.22 -7.52 8.57
N ARG A 161 7.94 -7.68 9.69
CA ARG A 161 7.98 -8.92 10.47
C ARG A 161 6.74 -9.17 11.31
N ILE A 162 6.01 -8.11 11.67
CA ILE A 162 4.76 -8.24 12.43
C ILE A 162 3.69 -8.94 11.61
N VAL A 163 3.82 -8.92 10.28
CA VAL A 163 2.75 -9.34 9.41
C VAL A 163 3.15 -10.52 8.55
N ASN A 164 2.38 -11.59 8.70
CA ASN A 164 2.47 -12.80 7.88
C ASN A 164 2.20 -12.46 6.40
N ASP A 165 2.63 -13.34 5.50
CA ASP A 165 2.60 -13.17 4.02
C ASP A 165 1.30 -12.59 3.42
N HIS A 166 0.16 -12.74 4.10
CA HIS A 166 -1.13 -12.20 3.69
C HIS A 166 -1.23 -10.66 3.64
N PHE A 167 -0.36 -9.92 4.34
CA PHE A 167 -0.26 -8.46 4.16
C PHE A 167 1.17 -8.03 3.83
N SER A 168 1.83 -8.79 2.95
CA SER A 168 3.14 -8.49 2.35
C SER A 168 3.30 -7.06 1.80
N GLN A 169 2.20 -6.32 1.67
CA GLN A 169 2.10 -4.92 1.24
C GLN A 169 1.83 -3.94 2.40
N LEU A 170 2.42 -4.19 3.58
CA LEU A 170 2.32 -3.24 4.67
C LEU A 170 3.08 -1.95 4.37
N PHE A 171 2.55 -0.85 4.90
CA PHE A 171 3.22 0.44 4.97
C PHE A 171 3.80 0.88 3.63
N ASN A 172 3.09 0.59 2.52
CA ASN A 172 3.64 0.79 1.18
C ASN A 172 4.13 2.21 0.96
N LYS A 173 3.38 3.23 1.42
CA LYS A 173 3.81 4.62 1.27
C LYS A 173 5.08 4.87 2.07
N CYS A 174 5.14 4.49 3.34
CA CYS A 174 6.35 4.67 4.15
C CYS A 174 7.55 3.87 3.60
N ARG A 175 7.34 2.65 3.12
CA ARG A 175 8.39 1.79 2.57
C ARG A 175 8.95 2.35 1.28
N GLU A 176 8.08 2.76 0.36
CA GLU A 176 8.48 3.42 -0.89
C GLU A 176 9.17 4.76 -0.62
N SER A 177 8.68 5.52 0.35
CA SER A 177 9.34 6.75 0.81
C SER A 177 10.74 6.45 1.32
N ALA A 178 10.91 5.40 2.14
CA ALA A 178 12.21 4.99 2.64
C ALA A 178 13.18 4.57 1.51
N LEU A 179 12.68 3.96 0.44
CA LEU A 179 13.47 3.66 -0.76
C LEU A 179 13.96 4.95 -1.44
N LEU A 180 13.08 5.93 -1.65
CA LEU A 180 13.46 7.23 -2.22
C LEU A 180 14.43 8.02 -1.33
N LEU A 181 14.27 7.95 0.00
CA LEU A 181 15.17 8.61 0.94
C LEU A 181 16.59 8.01 0.94
N THR A 182 16.73 6.74 0.58
CA THR A 182 18.01 5.99 0.65
C THR A 182 18.66 5.71 -0.70
N MET A 183 17.99 6.04 -1.80
CA MET A 183 18.53 5.80 -3.14
C MET A 183 19.84 6.60 -3.40
N PRO A 184 20.71 6.13 -4.30
CA PRO A 184 21.94 6.84 -4.64
C PRO A 184 21.69 8.29 -5.07
N ILE A 185 22.53 9.21 -4.60
CA ILE A 185 22.36 10.66 -4.86
C ILE A 185 22.23 11.01 -6.35
N GLY A 186 23.03 10.36 -7.21
CA GLY A 186 22.95 10.60 -8.66
C GLY A 186 21.61 10.20 -9.26
N SER A 187 21.06 9.05 -8.86
CA SER A 187 19.72 8.63 -9.27
C SER A 187 18.63 9.55 -8.71
N ALA A 188 18.84 10.06 -7.49
CA ALA A 188 17.88 10.95 -6.85
C ALA A 188 17.79 12.30 -7.55
N LEU A 189 18.94 12.89 -7.93
CA LEU A 189 19.00 14.13 -8.69
C LEU A 189 18.29 14.01 -10.05
N LEU A 190 18.57 12.93 -10.79
CA LEU A 190 17.92 12.68 -12.07
C LEU A 190 16.39 12.54 -11.93
N LEU A 191 15.94 11.88 -10.85
CA LEU A 191 14.52 11.72 -10.58
C LEU A 191 13.85 13.04 -10.17
N VAL A 192 14.52 13.87 -9.37
CA VAL A 192 14.04 15.22 -9.04
C VAL A 192 13.90 16.07 -10.31
N ASP A 193 14.92 16.09 -11.17
CA ASP A 193 14.88 16.86 -12.41
C ASP A 193 13.71 16.41 -13.32
N ALA A 194 13.49 15.10 -13.43
CA ALA A 194 12.39 14.53 -14.23
C ALA A 194 11.02 14.87 -13.63
N LEU A 195 10.85 14.73 -12.30
CA LEU A 195 9.62 15.07 -11.59
C LEU A 195 9.28 16.55 -11.72
N GLN A 196 10.26 17.43 -11.55
CA GLN A 196 10.04 18.87 -11.65
C GLN A 196 9.67 19.32 -13.06
N GLN A 197 10.24 18.70 -14.09
CA GLN A 197 9.85 18.97 -15.48
C GLN A 197 8.40 18.58 -15.74
N ASP A 198 7.99 17.37 -15.34
CA ASP A 198 6.62 16.90 -15.55
C ASP A 198 5.59 17.68 -14.71
N LEU A 199 5.89 17.98 -13.45
CA LEU A 199 5.03 18.81 -12.58
C LEU A 199 4.88 20.24 -13.11
N SER A 200 5.94 20.81 -13.69
CA SER A 200 5.91 22.14 -14.33
C SER A 200 5.06 22.13 -15.60
N LEU A 201 5.18 21.08 -16.43
CA LEU A 201 4.37 20.92 -17.64
C LEU A 201 2.89 20.69 -17.31
N ALA A 202 2.58 19.90 -16.28
CA ALA A 202 1.22 19.69 -15.80
C ALA A 202 0.56 20.99 -15.30
N SER A 203 1.35 21.88 -14.69
CA SER A 203 0.86 23.19 -14.22
C SER A 203 0.55 24.17 -15.36
N LEU A 204 1.13 23.97 -16.55
CA LEU A 204 0.91 24.82 -17.73
C LEU A 204 -0.26 24.34 -18.63
N THR A 205 -0.65 23.07 -18.53
CA THR A 205 -1.68 22.45 -19.37
C THR A 205 -3.11 22.57 -18.83
N ASP A 206 -3.30 23.19 -17.66
CA ASP A 206 -4.62 23.50 -17.08
C ASP A 206 -5.39 24.62 -17.85
N SER A 207 -4.94 24.97 -19.06
CA SER A 207 -5.56 25.96 -19.93
C SER A 207 -5.57 25.49 -21.39
N SER A 208 -6.65 24.83 -21.82
CA SER A 208 -7.21 24.90 -23.19
C SER A 208 -6.68 24.03 -24.36
N SER A 209 -6.29 22.76 -24.18
CA SER A 209 -6.13 21.85 -25.35
C SER A 209 -6.53 20.40 -25.11
N LYS A 210 -7.54 19.95 -25.86
CA LYS A 210 -8.03 18.55 -25.96
C LYS A 210 -7.15 17.72 -26.91
N ASP A 211 -5.85 17.62 -26.66
CA ASP A 211 -5.01 16.66 -27.36
C ASP A 211 -4.66 15.49 -26.43
N PRO A 212 -4.56 14.25 -26.96
CA PRO A 212 -4.39 13.07 -26.14
C PRO A 212 -3.03 13.12 -25.46
N ILE A 213 -3.06 13.11 -24.13
CA ILE A 213 -1.94 13.06 -23.21
C ILE A 213 -0.99 11.95 -23.70
N VAL A 214 0.18 12.34 -24.22
CA VAL A 214 1.31 11.43 -24.30
C VAL A 214 1.57 11.02 -22.85
N SER A 215 1.37 9.75 -22.55
CA SER A 215 1.74 9.16 -21.26
C SER A 215 3.17 9.59 -20.97
N SER A 216 3.38 10.44 -19.97
CA SER A 216 4.74 10.79 -19.58
C SER A 216 5.49 9.47 -19.26
N PRO A 217 6.79 9.36 -19.56
CA PRO A 217 7.56 8.17 -19.23
C PRO A 217 7.82 8.05 -17.71
N LEU A 218 7.43 9.05 -16.92
CA LEU A 218 7.76 9.16 -15.51
C LEU A 218 6.97 8.23 -14.57
N PRO A 219 5.65 7.98 -14.76
CA PRO A 219 4.95 6.88 -14.09
C PRO A 219 5.64 5.54 -14.32
N SER A 220 6.22 5.31 -15.51
CA SER A 220 6.99 4.10 -15.80
C SER A 220 8.32 4.08 -15.04
N ALA A 221 9.04 5.21 -14.96
CA ALA A 221 10.29 5.29 -14.20
C ALA A 221 10.09 5.03 -12.70
N LEU A 222 9.06 5.61 -12.07
CA LEU A 222 8.72 5.33 -10.67
C LEU A 222 8.39 3.84 -10.46
N HIS A 223 7.62 3.24 -11.37
CA HIS A 223 7.30 1.81 -11.32
C HIS A 223 8.54 0.92 -11.49
N GLU A 224 9.46 1.27 -12.39
CA GLU A 224 10.74 0.56 -12.58
C GLU A 224 11.62 0.61 -11.32
N MET A 225 11.47 1.66 -10.52
CA MET A 225 12.13 1.83 -9.23
C MET A 225 11.39 1.15 -8.06
N GLY A 226 10.26 0.49 -8.33
CA GLY A 226 9.44 -0.18 -7.32
C GLY A 226 8.55 0.75 -6.49
N ILE A 227 8.28 1.96 -7.01
CA ILE A 227 7.39 2.95 -6.42
C ILE A 227 6.03 2.87 -7.14
N HIS A 228 4.99 2.42 -6.43
CA HIS A 228 3.67 2.14 -6.97
C HIS A 228 2.53 2.81 -6.19
N ASN A 229 2.81 3.28 -4.97
CA ASN A 229 1.83 3.79 -4.02
C ASN A 229 2.03 5.29 -3.70
N LEU A 230 3.10 5.90 -4.21
CA LEU A 230 3.31 7.34 -4.19
C LEU A 230 2.93 7.95 -5.54
N SER A 231 2.20 9.06 -5.50
CA SER A 231 2.06 9.96 -6.65
C SER A 231 3.38 10.67 -6.97
N GLU A 232 3.51 11.21 -8.19
CA GLU A 232 4.67 12.01 -8.59
C GLU A 232 4.93 13.17 -7.62
N PHE A 233 3.87 13.87 -7.21
CA PHE A 233 3.97 14.95 -6.24
C PHE A 233 4.45 14.49 -4.86
N GLU A 234 3.98 13.32 -4.38
CA GLU A 234 4.45 12.75 -3.12
C GLU A 234 5.91 12.27 -3.24
N ALA A 235 6.31 11.69 -4.37
CA ALA A 235 7.68 11.26 -4.61
C ALA A 235 8.66 12.44 -4.61
N ASP A 236 8.31 13.55 -5.28
CA ASP A 236 9.09 14.80 -5.27
C ASP A 236 9.18 15.36 -3.83
N GLN A 237 8.06 15.42 -3.11
CA GLN A 237 8.07 15.86 -1.71
C GLN A 237 8.97 15.01 -0.81
N VAL A 238 8.99 13.69 -0.99
CA VAL A 238 9.87 12.76 -0.25
C VAL A 238 11.34 13.06 -0.56
N LEU A 239 11.69 13.22 -1.83
CA LEU A 239 13.06 13.53 -2.27
C LEU A 239 13.52 14.87 -1.68
N GLN A 240 12.65 15.88 -1.63
CA GLN A 240 12.93 17.16 -0.99
C GLN A 240 13.17 17.06 0.53
N ARG A 241 12.87 15.93 1.19
CA ARG A 241 13.22 15.73 2.61
C ARG A 241 14.68 15.35 2.82
N ARG A 242 15.39 15.00 1.75
CA ARG A 242 16.81 14.64 1.80
C ARG A 242 17.67 15.87 1.98
N ARG A 243 18.49 15.90 3.04
CA ARG A 243 19.41 17.03 3.30
C ARG A 243 20.49 17.18 2.25
N ASP A 244 20.90 16.09 1.60
CA ASP A 244 21.92 16.09 0.55
C ASP A 244 21.40 16.64 -0.78
N LEU A 245 20.08 16.77 -0.96
CA LEU A 245 19.46 17.39 -2.13
C LEU A 245 19.00 18.83 -1.90
N THR A 246 18.76 19.22 -0.64
CA THR A 246 18.22 20.55 -0.28
C THR A 246 19.26 21.60 0.06
N ASN A 247 20.56 21.26 0.04
CA ASN A 247 21.68 22.17 0.32
C ASN A 247 22.57 22.45 -0.91
N CYS A 248 21.98 22.49 -2.10
CA CYS A 248 22.62 23.08 -3.28
C CYS A 248 22.08 24.50 -3.50
#